data_AF-A0A931E703-F1
#
_entry.id   AF-A0A931E703-F1
#
_cell.length_a   1.000
_cell.length_b   1.000
_cell.length_c   1.000
_cell.angle_alpha   90.00
_cell.angle_beta   90.00
_cell.angle_gamma   90.00
#
_symmetry.space_group_name_H-M   'P 1'
#
loop_
_entity.id
_entity.type
_entity.pdbx_description
1 polymer ?
#
loop_
_entity_poly.entity_id
_entity_poly.type
_entity_poly.pdbx_seq_one_letter_code
_entity_poly.pdbx_strand_id
1 'polypeptide(L)'
;GVGGVGGMAQADDPLIWEAARIIVDSQLGSTSSLQRALSVGYARAGRIMDMLEAKGVVGPANGSKPREVLIDKDALEELKVQDAAYREVE
;
A
#
# COMPACT_ATOMS: atom_id res chain seq x y z
N GLY A 1 19.66 7.97 -19.01
CA GLY A 1 20.53 7.27 -18.05
C GLY A 1 19.72 6.19 -17.38
N VAL A 2 20.11 4.93 -17.63
CA VAL A 2 19.81 3.69 -16.88
C VAL A 2 18.65 3.70 -15.88
N GLY A 3 17.51 3.13 -16.30
CA GLY A 3 16.50 2.59 -15.40
C GLY A 3 16.98 1.25 -14.85
N GLY A 4 17.42 1.25 -13.59
CA GLY A 4 17.93 0.06 -12.90
C GLY A 4 16.82 -0.93 -12.58
N VAL A 5 16.96 -2.11 -13.17
CA VAL A 5 16.45 -3.42 -12.74
C VAL A 5 16.54 -3.60 -11.22
N GLY A 6 15.48 -4.17 -10.63
CA GLY A 6 15.43 -4.53 -9.21
C GLY A 6 14.29 -5.49 -8.89
N GLY A 7 14.15 -6.56 -9.67
CA GLY A 7 13.41 -7.76 -9.26
C GLY A 7 14.16 -8.43 -8.12
N MET A 8 13.86 -7.99 -6.91
CA MET A 8 13.98 -8.77 -5.68
C MET A 8 12.63 -8.62 -5.02
N ALA A 9 12.09 -9.68 -4.41
CA ALA A 9 10.92 -9.57 -3.54
C ALA A 9 11.25 -8.50 -2.48
N GLN A 10 10.87 -7.25 -2.74
CA GLN A 10 11.12 -6.15 -1.84
C GLN A 10 10.21 -6.45 -0.67
N ALA A 11 10.80 -6.85 0.46
CA ALA A 11 10.07 -7.01 1.69
C ALA A 11 9.14 -5.81 1.86
N ASP A 12 7.87 -6.08 2.16
CA ASP A 12 6.88 -5.03 2.31
C ASP A 12 7.39 -3.97 3.29
N ASP A 13 7.02 -2.72 3.06
CA ASP A 13 7.29 -1.67 4.04
C ASP A 13 6.63 -2.08 5.37
N PRO A 14 7.33 -1.95 6.52
CA PRO A 14 6.77 -2.32 7.82
C PRO A 14 5.44 -1.61 8.15
N LEU A 15 5.19 -0.45 7.53
CA LEU A 15 3.98 0.34 7.74
C LEU A 15 2.85 0.01 6.74
N ILE A 16 3.02 -1.00 5.88
CA ILE A 16 2.05 -1.30 4.81
C ILE A 16 0.64 -1.56 5.35
N TRP A 17 0.51 -2.29 6.45
CA TRP A 17 -0.80 -2.62 7.02
C TRP A 17 -1.42 -1.46 7.77
N GLU A 18 -0.60 -0.63 8.42
CA GLU A 18 -1.06 0.61 9.02
C GLU A 18 -1.54 1.59 7.93
N ALA A 19 -0.81 1.68 6.82
CA ALA A 19 -1.19 2.45 5.65
C ALA A 19 -2.50 1.98 5.04
N ALA A 20 -2.64 0.67 4.82
CA ALA A 20 -3.86 0.07 4.29
C ALA A 20 -5.06 0.42 5.16
N ARG A 21 -4.92 0.27 6.49
CA ARG A 21 -5.95 0.64 7.45
C ARG A 21 -6.36 2.11 7.34
N ILE A 22 -5.40 3.03 7.32
CA ILE A 22 -5.68 4.47 7.20
C ILE A 22 -6.43 4.77 5.90
N ILE A 23 -6.03 4.17 4.78
CA ILE A 23 -6.68 4.39 3.48
C ILE A 23 -8.10 3.82 3.46
N VAL A 24 -8.30 2.61 3.96
CA VAL A 24 -9.63 1.98 4.03
C VAL A 24 -10.54 2.73 5.00
N ASP A 25 -10.03 3.19 6.14
CA ASP A 25 -10.81 3.96 7.12
C ASP A 25 -11.18 5.36 6.59
N SER A 26 -10.27 6.02 5.88
CA SER A 26 -10.49 7.38 5.37
C SER A 26 -11.16 7.43 3.99
N GLN A 27 -11.12 6.33 3.24
CA GLN A 27 -11.50 6.25 1.82
C GLN A 27 -10.72 7.25 0.94
N LEU A 28 -9.51 7.65 1.36
CA LEU A 28 -8.67 8.62 0.67
C LEU A 28 -7.32 8.00 0.27
N GLY A 29 -7.23 7.49 -0.95
CA GLY A 29 -6.00 6.90 -1.51
C GLY A 29 -4.97 7.91 -2.04
N SER A 30 -4.66 8.98 -1.29
CA SER A 30 -3.67 9.99 -1.73
C SER A 30 -2.32 9.84 -1.02
N THR A 31 -1.23 9.91 -1.79
CA THR A 31 0.14 9.79 -1.27
C THR A 31 0.46 10.86 -0.22
N SER A 32 -0.03 12.09 -0.40
CA SER A 32 0.20 13.19 0.53
C SER A 32 -0.62 13.04 1.83
N SER A 33 -1.81 12.46 1.77
CA SER A 33 -2.58 12.08 2.97
C SER A 33 -1.80 11.06 3.79
N LEU A 34 -1.30 10.01 3.12
CA LEU A 34 -0.58 8.93 3.77
C LEU A 34 0.76 9.40 4.37
N GLN A 35 1.47 10.29 3.65
CA GLN A 35 2.69 10.93 4.12
C GLN A 35 2.50 11.59 5.49
N ARG A 36 1.42 12.37 5.65
CA ARG A 36 1.12 13.10 6.89
C ARG A 36 0.65 12.15 7.99
N ALA A 37 -0.20 11.20 7.66
CA ALA A 37 -0.77 10.26 8.63
C ALA A 37 0.32 9.38 9.26
N LEU A 38 1.26 8.87 8.46
CA LEU A 38 2.34 8.00 8.92
C LEU A 38 3.62 8.75 9.30
N SER A 39 3.65 10.07 9.15
CA SER A 39 4.85 10.90 9.38
C SER A 39 6.09 10.41 8.62
N VAL A 40 5.90 9.92 7.39
CA VAL A 40 6.96 9.42 6.50
C VAL A 40 7.32 10.42 5.41
N GLY A 41 8.47 10.23 4.74
CA GLY A 41 8.81 11.02 3.56
C GLY A 41 7.93 10.68 2.34
N TYR A 42 7.72 11.65 1.43
CA TYR A 42 6.86 11.49 0.26
C TYR A 42 7.24 10.30 -0.63
N ALA A 43 8.54 10.09 -0.87
CA ALA A 43 9.03 8.95 -1.66
C ALA A 43 8.68 7.59 -1.02
N ARG A 44 8.68 7.50 0.32
CA ARG A 44 8.29 6.28 1.04
C ARG A 44 6.78 6.07 0.97
N ALA A 45 5.99 7.12 1.19
CA ALA A 45 4.53 7.06 1.01
C ALA A 45 4.15 6.61 -0.41
N GLY A 46 4.86 7.09 -1.44
CA GLY A 46 4.65 6.67 -2.83
C GLY A 46 4.88 5.17 -3.02
N ARG A 47 6.01 4.65 -2.53
CA ARG A 47 6.27 3.20 -2.57
C ARG A 47 5.20 2.40 -1.85
N ILE A 48 4.74 2.87 -0.68
CA ILE A 48 3.66 2.20 0.06
C ILE A 48 2.37 2.18 -0.78
N MET A 49 1.99 3.27 -1.45
CA MET A 49 0.85 3.29 -2.36
C MET A 49 0.97 2.26 -3.49
N ASP A 50 2.18 2.12 -4.07
CA ASP A 50 2.43 1.14 -5.13
C ASP A 50 2.34 -0.30 -4.62
N MET A 51 2.81 -0.57 -3.39
CA MET A 51 2.64 -1.88 -2.76
C MET A 51 1.18 -2.18 -2.42
N LEU A 52 0.42 -1.18 -1.98
CA LEU A 52 -1.03 -1.32 -1.74
C LEU A 52 -1.80 -1.59 -3.02
N GLU A 53 -1.37 -1.01 -4.15
CA GLU A 53 -1.91 -1.33 -5.48
C GLU A 53 -1.60 -2.78 -5.86
N ALA A 54 -0.36 -3.23 -5.67
CA ALA A 54 0.04 -4.62 -5.95
C ALA A 54 -0.74 -5.64 -5.10
N LYS A 55 -1.12 -5.27 -3.87
CA LYS A 55 -1.97 -6.08 -2.99
C LYS A 55 -3.48 -5.96 -3.27
N GLY A 56 -3.89 -5.12 -4.22
CA GLY A 56 -5.30 -4.91 -4.56
C GLY A 56 -6.09 -4.09 -3.54
N VAL A 57 -5.42 -3.37 -2.63
CA VAL A 57 -6.09 -2.49 -1.65
C VAL A 57 -6.57 -1.20 -2.32
N VAL A 58 -5.77 -0.67 -3.25
CA VAL A 58 -6.08 0.54 -4.02
C VAL A 58 -5.99 0.27 -5.52
N GLY A 59 -6.75 1.01 -6.30
CA GLY A 59 -6.71 0.99 -7.75
C GLY A 59 -5.45 1.65 -8.32
N PRO A 60 -5.29 1.63 -9.65
CA PRO A 60 -4.13 2.20 -10.32
C PRO A 60 -4.02 3.72 -10.11
N ALA A 61 -2.80 4.23 -10.28
CA ALA A 61 -2.57 5.68 -10.25
C ALA A 61 -3.41 6.41 -11.33
N ASN A 62 -4.14 7.46 -10.93
CA ASN A 62 -4.93 8.29 -11.84
C ASN A 62 -4.43 9.74 -11.85
N GLY A 63 -3.19 9.92 -12.34
CA GLY A 63 -2.51 11.20 -12.37
C GLY A 63 -2.38 11.80 -10.97
N SER A 64 -2.85 13.03 -10.78
CA SER A 64 -2.80 13.73 -9.49
C SER A 64 -3.97 13.44 -8.56
N LYS A 65 -4.95 12.62 -8.97
CA LYS A 65 -6.13 12.30 -8.16
C LYS A 65 -5.81 11.20 -7.14
N PRO A 66 -6.51 11.17 -5.99
CA PRO A 66 -6.45 10.02 -5.08
C PRO A 66 -6.79 8.73 -5.83
N ARG A 67 -6.09 7.65 -5.47
CA ARG A 67 -6.40 6.30 -5.95
C ARG A 67 -7.72 5.85 -5.34
N GLU A 68 -8.47 5.07 -6.12
CA GLU A 68 -9.70 4.44 -5.66
C GLU A 68 -9.35 3.38 -4.60
N VAL A 69 -10.16 3.28 -3.54
CA VAL A 69 -10.01 2.23 -2.54
C VAL A 69 -10.90 1.07 -2.96
N LEU A 70 -10.32 -0.12 -3.13
CA LEU A 70 -11.01 -1.25 -3.74
C LEU A 70 -11.61 -2.22 -2.72
N ILE A 71 -11.18 -2.13 -1.46
CA ILE A 71 -11.59 -3.04 -0.39
C ILE A 71 -12.14 -2.29 0.81
N ASP A 72 -12.98 -2.97 1.58
CA ASP A 72 -13.48 -2.48 2.86
C ASP A 72 -12.65 -3.04 4.04
N LYS A 73 -13.12 -2.75 5.26
CA LYS A 73 -12.41 -3.12 6.49
C LYS A 73 -12.37 -4.63 6.70
N ASP A 74 -13.44 -5.32 6.35
CA ASP A 74 -13.56 -6.76 6.55
C ASP A 74 -12.64 -7.49 5.57
N ALA A 75 -12.65 -7.09 4.29
CA ALA A 75 -11.74 -7.60 3.27
C ALA A 75 -10.26 -7.31 3.59
N LEU A 76 -9.95 -6.17 4.23
CA LEU A 76 -8.59 -5.87 4.67
C LEU A 76 -8.08 -6.85 5.74
N GLU A 77 -8.93 -7.22 6.70
CA GLU A 77 -8.55 -8.19 7.73
C GLU A 77 -8.34 -9.59 7.13
N GLU A 78 -9.19 -10.00 6.19
CA GLU A 78 -9.00 -11.26 5.44
C GLU A 78 -7.67 -11.27 4.67
N LEU A 79 -7.37 -10.16 3.97
CA LEU A 79 -6.12 -10.01 3.22
C LEU A 79 -4.88 -10.10 4.13
N LYS A 80 -4.93 -9.52 5.34
CA LYS A 80 -3.86 -9.61 6.34
C LYS A 80 -3.62 -11.05 6.79
N VAL A 81 -4.70 -11.80 7.04
CA VAL A 81 -4.61 -13.21 7.43
C VAL A 81 -4.01 -14.04 6.31
N GLN A 82 -4.43 -13.80 5.06
CA GLN A 82 -3.88 -14.48 3.89
C GLN A 82 -2.39 -14.21 3.73
N ASP A 83 -1.97 -12.93 3.75
CA ASP A 83 -0.56 -12.55 3.61
C ASP A 83 0.33 -13.15 4.72
N ALA A 84 -0.17 -13.18 5.96
CA ALA A 84 0.54 -13.82 7.07
C ALA A 84 0.65 -15.35 6.87
N ALA A 85 -0.43 -16.02 6.49
CA ALA A 85 -0.44 -17.45 6.25
C ALA A 85 0.50 -17.87 5.11
N TYR A 86 0.60 -17.06 4.04
CA TYR A 86 1.55 -17.28 2.95
C TYR A 86 3.01 -17.09 3.39
N ARG A 87 3.29 -16.25 4.38
CA ARG A 87 4.66 -16.06 4.89
C ARG A 87 5.13 -17.14 5.86
N GLU A 88 4.22 -17.86 6.50
CA GLU A 88 4.56 -18.95 7.43
C GLU A 88 4.90 -20.27 6.72
N VAL A 89 4.62 -20.38 5.41
CA VAL A 89 4.92 -21.57 4.58
C VAL A 89 6.25 -21.49 3.83
N GLU A 90 6.98 -20.38 3.94
CA GLU A 90 8.34 -20.17 3.40
C GLU A 90 9.43 -20.43 4.47
#